data_AF-T1B0H3-F1
#
_entry.id   AF-T1B0H3-F1
#
_cell.length_a   1.000
_cell.length_b   1.000
_cell.length_c   1.000
_cell.angle_alpha   90.00
_cell.angle_beta   90.00
_cell.angle_gamma   90.00
#
_symmetry.space_group_name_H-M   'P 1'
#
loop_
_entity.id
_entity.type
_entity.pdbx_description
1 polymer ?
#
loop_
_entity_poly.entity_id
_entity_poly.type
_entity_poly.pdbx_seq_one_letter_code
_entity_poly.pdbx_strand_id
1 'polypeptide(L)'
;PSVFSQMAQILERAGNSNTGSITGIYSVLVDGDDMSDPIADAARSILDGHIVLARDIASSGIYPAVDVLSSVSRLESSILNTDQRRLLIDVRQVLSAVKNARDLIDIGAYKKGGNPKLDRAIELEPRITSVFIQDQAHISSPDEAWKNLTQAMEVGS
;
A
#
# COMPACT_ATOMS: atom_id res chain seq x y z
N PRO A 1 -16.86 -29.96 9.42
CA PRO A 1 -15.93 -29.10 8.66
C PRO A 1 -16.07 -27.63 9.10
N SER A 2 -15.02 -27.03 9.68
CA SER A 2 -15.06 -25.62 10.10
C SER A 2 -15.01 -24.69 8.88
N VAL A 3 -15.56 -23.48 9.00
CA VAL A 3 -15.52 -22.44 7.96
C VAL A 3 -14.08 -22.16 7.51
N PHE A 4 -13.13 -22.15 8.44
CA PHE A 4 -11.70 -21.94 8.16
C PHE A 4 -11.09 -23.02 7.24
N SER A 5 -11.44 -24.30 7.45
CA SER A 5 -10.95 -25.39 6.59
C SER A 5 -11.45 -25.28 5.15
N GLN A 6 -12.70 -24.84 4.96
CA GLN A 6 -13.27 -24.64 3.64
C GLN A 6 -12.66 -23.42 2.94
N MET A 7 -12.36 -22.36 3.69
CA MET A 7 -11.69 -21.18 3.17
C MET A 7 -10.31 -21.54 2.59
N ALA A 8 -9.46 -22.26 3.35
CA ALA A 8 -8.15 -22.70 2.85
C ALA A 8 -8.27 -23.51 1.55
N GLN A 9 -9.19 -24.48 1.51
CA GLN A 9 -9.42 -25.29 0.31
C GLN A 9 -9.83 -24.50 -0.93
N ILE A 10 -10.53 -23.37 -0.76
CA ILE A 10 -10.92 -22.51 -1.87
C ILE A 10 -9.73 -21.64 -2.30
N LEU A 11 -9.08 -20.98 -1.34
CA LEU A 11 -7.99 -20.03 -1.62
C LEU A 11 -6.80 -20.71 -2.29
N GLU A 12 -6.44 -21.92 -1.85
CA GLU A 12 -5.30 -22.71 -2.37
C GLU A 12 -5.49 -23.23 -3.80
N ARG A 13 -6.68 -23.09 -4.40
CA ARG A 13 -6.91 -23.49 -5.80
C ARG A 13 -6.36 -22.48 -6.80
N ALA A 14 -6.13 -21.24 -6.39
CA ALA A 14 -5.41 -20.27 -7.19
C ALA A 14 -3.90 -20.56 -7.17
N GLY A 15 -3.20 -20.24 -8.25
CA GLY A 15 -1.76 -20.49 -8.36
C GLY A 15 -1.29 -20.73 -9.78
N ASN A 16 0.00 -21.03 -9.90
CA ASN A 16 0.63 -21.37 -11.17
C ASN A 16 0.53 -22.86 -11.46
N SER A 17 0.39 -23.20 -12.74
CA SER A 17 0.45 -24.57 -13.27
C SER A 17 1.43 -24.62 -14.44
N ASN A 18 1.72 -25.82 -14.94
CA ASN A 18 2.63 -26.00 -16.08
C ASN A 18 2.14 -25.32 -17.38
N THR A 19 0.85 -25.05 -17.53
CA THR A 19 0.24 -24.54 -18.78
C THR A 19 -0.58 -23.27 -18.59
N GLY A 20 -0.52 -22.62 -17.43
CA GLY A 20 -1.29 -21.41 -17.14
C GLY A 20 -1.30 -21.07 -15.66
N SER A 21 -1.97 -19.98 -15.29
CA SER A 21 -2.05 -19.51 -13.91
C SER A 21 -3.42 -18.93 -13.59
N ILE A 22 -3.75 -18.93 -12.30
CA ILE A 22 -4.93 -18.27 -11.74
C ILE A 22 -4.43 -17.35 -10.62
N THR A 23 -4.60 -16.03 -10.80
CA THR A 23 -4.39 -15.04 -9.75
C THR A 23 -5.73 -14.76 -9.07
N GLY A 24 -5.87 -15.10 -7.80
CA GLY A 24 -7.09 -14.87 -7.03
C GLY A 24 -7.10 -13.50 -6.35
N ILE A 25 -8.21 -12.76 -6.48
CA ILE A 25 -8.48 -11.55 -5.69
C ILE A 25 -9.70 -11.84 -4.83
N TYR A 26 -9.54 -11.72 -3.52
CA TYR A 26 -10.57 -12.08 -2.54
C TYR A 26 -10.90 -10.86 -1.69
N SER A 27 -12.13 -10.35 -1.81
CA SER A 27 -12.60 -9.24 -0.99
C SER A 27 -13.08 -9.76 0.36
N VAL A 28 -12.47 -9.26 1.43
CA VAL A 28 -12.90 -9.51 2.81
C VAL A 28 -13.52 -8.22 3.34
N LEU A 29 -14.76 -8.30 3.80
CA LEU A 29 -15.45 -7.20 4.45
C LEU A 29 -15.18 -7.28 5.95
N VAL A 30 -14.57 -6.24 6.51
CA VAL A 30 -14.36 -6.07 7.95
C VAL A 30 -15.31 -4.99 8.47
N ASP A 31 -16.03 -5.29 9.55
CA ASP A 31 -16.92 -4.32 10.18
C ASP A 31 -16.10 -3.31 11.01
N GLY A 32 -16.39 -2.02 10.84
CA GLY A 32 -15.90 -0.96 11.72
C GLY A 32 -14.38 -0.75 11.75
N ASP A 33 -13.66 -1.09 10.67
CA ASP A 33 -12.18 -1.09 10.60
C ASP A 33 -11.52 -2.05 11.62
N ASP A 34 -12.28 -3.01 12.16
CA ASP A 34 -11.78 -4.01 13.09
C ASP A 34 -10.98 -5.09 12.36
N MET A 35 -9.68 -4.84 12.23
CA MET A 35 -8.73 -5.79 11.68
C MET A 35 -8.44 -6.97 12.62
N SER A 36 -9.10 -7.09 13.77
CA SER A 36 -9.05 -8.29 14.63
C SER A 36 -10.15 -9.31 14.33
N ASP A 37 -10.90 -9.11 13.24
CA ASP A 37 -11.85 -10.08 12.74
C ASP A 37 -11.17 -11.44 12.45
N PRO A 38 -11.65 -12.56 13.02
CA PRO A 38 -11.05 -13.89 12.84
C PRO A 38 -11.01 -14.39 11.39
N ILE A 39 -11.97 -13.98 10.55
CA ILE A 39 -12.00 -14.32 9.12
C ILE A 39 -10.93 -13.53 8.39
N ALA A 40 -10.79 -12.23 8.67
CA ALA A 40 -9.76 -11.40 8.08
C ALA A 40 -8.35 -11.88 8.46
N ASP A 41 -8.14 -12.26 9.72
CA ASP A 41 -6.88 -12.85 10.20
C ASP A 41 -6.57 -14.17 9.50
N ALA A 42 -7.56 -15.06 9.41
CA ALA A 42 -7.38 -16.34 8.73
C ALA A 42 -7.10 -16.15 7.23
N ALA A 43 -7.79 -15.24 6.54
CA ALA A 43 -7.52 -14.91 5.14
C ALA A 43 -6.10 -14.36 4.96
N ARG A 44 -5.66 -13.40 5.79
CA ARG A 44 -4.29 -12.85 5.78
C ARG A 44 -3.22 -13.90 6.07
N SER A 45 -3.54 -14.92 6.87
CA SER A 45 -2.59 -16.01 7.14
C SER A 45 -2.32 -16.89 5.92
N ILE A 46 -3.36 -17.11 5.08
CA ILE A 46 -3.32 -18.01 3.93
C ILE A 46 -2.83 -17.30 2.66
N LEU A 47 -3.25 -16.05 2.44
CA LEU A 47 -2.96 -15.30 1.22
C LEU A 47 -1.51 -14.80 1.13
N ASP A 48 -1.05 -14.62 -0.10
CA ASP A 48 0.30 -14.11 -0.42
C ASP A 48 0.43 -12.58 -0.28
N GLY A 49 -0.59 -11.91 0.22
CA GLY A 49 -0.62 -10.46 0.38
C GLY A 49 -2.04 -9.95 0.61
N HIS A 50 -2.14 -8.66 0.89
CA HIS A 50 -3.41 -7.99 1.08
C HIS A 50 -3.31 -6.50 0.73
N ILE A 51 -4.41 -5.95 0.24
CA ILE A 51 -4.58 -4.53 -0.03
C ILE A 51 -5.63 -4.01 0.96
N VAL A 52 -5.23 -3.11 1.85
CA VAL A 52 -6.12 -2.47 2.81
C VAL A 52 -6.75 -1.24 2.16
N LEU A 53 -8.07 -1.19 2.14
CA LEU A 53 -8.82 0.01 1.77
C LEU A 53 -9.23 0.74 3.05
N ALA A 54 -8.82 1.99 3.20
CA ALA A 54 -9.00 2.75 4.43
C ALA A 54 -10.06 3.85 4.28
N ARG A 55 -10.96 3.91 5.26
CA ARG A 55 -12.11 4.83 5.26
C ARG A 55 -11.70 6.29 5.34
N ASP A 56 -10.66 6.59 6.12
CA ASP A 56 -10.09 7.94 6.27
C ASP A 56 -9.52 8.48 4.94
N ILE A 57 -8.80 7.64 4.18
CA ILE A 57 -8.30 7.96 2.84
C ILE A 57 -9.48 8.24 1.88
N ALA A 58 -10.49 7.36 1.88
CA ALA A 58 -11.69 7.54 1.05
C ALA A 58 -12.45 8.82 1.39
N SER A 59 -12.59 9.14 2.68
CA SER A 59 -13.26 10.36 3.16
C SER A 59 -12.52 11.64 2.79
N SER A 60 -11.22 11.53 2.51
CA SER A 60 -10.37 12.63 2.02
C SER A 60 -10.44 12.82 0.50
N GLY A 61 -11.26 12.03 -0.20
CA GLY A 61 -11.44 12.12 -1.65
C GLY A 61 -10.33 11.44 -2.46
N ILE A 62 -9.47 10.64 -1.83
CA ILE A 62 -8.36 9.93 -2.50
C ILE A 62 -8.85 8.56 -2.96
N TYR A 63 -8.73 8.29 -4.26
CA TYR A 63 -9.10 7.01 -4.86
C TYR A 63 -8.03 6.51 -5.84
N PRO A 64 -7.75 5.19 -5.88
CA PRO A 64 -8.27 4.16 -4.96
C PRO A 64 -7.79 4.38 -3.52
N ALA A 65 -8.65 4.10 -2.54
CA ALA A 65 -8.43 4.43 -1.12
C ALA A 65 -7.49 3.44 -0.41
N VAL A 66 -6.33 3.16 -1.00
CA VAL A 66 -5.39 2.13 -0.52
C VAL A 66 -4.48 2.69 0.58
N ASP A 67 -4.46 2.06 1.76
CA ASP A 67 -3.40 2.30 2.75
C ASP A 67 -2.17 1.47 2.39
N VAL A 68 -1.20 2.13 1.75
CA VAL A 68 0.05 1.52 1.29
C VAL A 68 0.91 1.00 2.45
N LEU A 69 0.86 1.63 3.63
CA LEU A 69 1.65 1.22 4.78
C LEU A 69 1.06 -0.01 5.49
N SER A 70 -0.26 -0.18 5.41
CA SER A 70 -0.97 -1.33 5.98
C SER A 70 -1.11 -2.49 5.00
N SER A 71 -0.81 -2.28 3.70
CA SER A 71 -0.85 -3.28 2.63
C SER A 71 0.50 -3.98 2.42
N VAL A 72 0.47 -5.22 1.91
CA VAL A 72 1.71 -5.98 1.65
C VAL A 72 1.52 -6.96 0.50
N SER A 73 2.59 -7.19 -0.27
CA SER A 73 2.72 -8.35 -1.15
C SER A 73 3.96 -9.18 -0.75
N ARG A 74 3.75 -10.45 -0.39
CA ARG A 74 4.84 -11.37 -0.01
C ARG A 74 5.72 -11.76 -1.20
N LEU A 75 5.27 -11.49 -2.42
CA LEU A 75 6.01 -11.73 -3.66
C LEU A 75 6.91 -10.56 -4.07
N GLU A 76 6.91 -9.43 -3.34
CA GLU A 76 7.76 -8.27 -3.66
C GLU A 76 9.23 -8.66 -3.84
N SER A 77 9.75 -9.53 -2.96
CA SER A 77 11.15 -9.97 -2.97
C SER A 77 11.50 -10.92 -4.11
N SER A 78 10.52 -11.52 -4.78
CA SER A 78 10.74 -12.42 -5.92
C SER A 78 10.49 -11.73 -7.26
N ILE A 79 9.69 -10.66 -7.30
CA ILE A 79 9.27 -9.99 -8.53
C ILE A 79 10.07 -8.70 -8.79
N LEU A 80 10.37 -7.92 -7.74
CA LEU A 80 10.97 -6.60 -7.93
C LEU A 80 12.48 -6.70 -8.09
N ASN A 81 13.07 -5.82 -8.91
CA ASN A 81 14.53 -5.67 -8.98
C ASN A 81 15.08 -4.83 -7.80
N THR A 82 16.41 -4.76 -7.67
CA THR A 82 17.06 -4.05 -6.55
C THR A 82 16.68 -2.58 -6.45
N ASP A 83 16.60 -1.89 -7.59
CA ASP A 83 16.31 -0.45 -7.63
C ASP A 83 14.85 -0.17 -7.26
N GLN A 84 13.91 -0.97 -7.77
CA GLN A 84 12.49 -0.93 -7.40
C GLN A 84 12.29 -1.17 -5.91
N ARG A 85 12.98 -2.18 -5.34
CA ARG A 85 12.89 -2.45 -3.89
C ARG A 85 13.40 -1.28 -3.07
N ARG A 86 14.54 -0.69 -3.46
CA ARG A 86 15.09 0.47 -2.78
C ARG A 86 14.14 1.67 -2.85
N LEU A 87 13.58 1.96 -4.02
CA LEU A 87 12.59 3.01 -4.21
C LEU A 87 11.37 2.81 -3.30
N LEU A 88 10.80 1.59 -3.24
CA LEU A 88 9.66 1.30 -2.36
C LEU A 88 10.00 1.47 -0.87
N ILE A 89 11.21 1.07 -0.45
CA ILE A 89 11.67 1.28 0.93
C ILE A 89 11.72 2.79 1.24
N ASP A 90 12.32 3.58 0.35
CA ASP A 90 12.46 5.03 0.54
C ASP A 90 11.07 5.72 0.56
N VAL A 91 10.16 5.31 -0.33
CA VAL A 91 8.76 5.79 -0.35
C VAL A 91 8.05 5.45 0.95
N ARG A 92 8.12 4.20 1.43
CA ARG A 92 7.50 3.78 2.70
C ARG A 92 8.07 4.53 3.89
N GLN A 93 9.37 4.84 3.89
CA GLN A 93 9.99 5.66 4.94
C GLN A 93 9.44 7.09 4.95
N VAL A 94 9.25 7.70 3.78
CA VAL A 94 8.62 9.03 3.66
C VAL A 94 7.21 9.01 4.20
N LEU A 95 6.36 8.10 3.72
CA LEU A 95 4.97 7.98 4.15
C LEU A 95 4.88 7.72 5.67
N SER A 96 5.71 6.83 6.21
CA SER A 96 5.75 6.52 7.63
C SER A 96 6.21 7.73 8.47
N ALA A 97 7.21 8.47 8.03
CA ALA A 97 7.68 9.66 8.74
C ALA A 97 6.59 10.73 8.85
N VAL A 98 5.83 10.96 7.76
CA VAL A 98 4.70 11.91 7.78
C VAL A 98 3.56 11.38 8.65
N LYS A 99 3.18 10.10 8.52
CA LYS A 99 2.13 9.48 9.35
C LYS A 99 2.44 9.60 10.85
N ASN A 100 3.68 9.33 11.26
CA ASN A 100 4.11 9.42 12.65
C ASN A 100 4.16 10.85 13.19
N ALA A 101 4.26 11.86 12.33
CA ALA A 101 4.30 13.27 12.69
C ALA A 101 2.95 13.99 12.50
N ARG A 102 1.92 13.29 12.01
CA ARG A 102 0.65 13.89 11.57
C ARG A 102 0.00 14.74 12.66
N ASP A 103 -0.10 14.21 13.88
CA ASP A 103 -0.68 14.93 15.02
C ASP A 103 0.05 16.24 15.32
N LEU A 104 1.40 16.23 15.26
CA LEU A 104 2.22 17.42 15.49
C LEU A 104 2.07 18.46 14.38
N ILE A 105 1.88 18.00 13.14
CA ILE A 105 1.64 18.87 11.98
C ILE A 105 0.24 19.51 12.11
N ASP A 106 -0.77 18.72 12.43
CA ASP A 106 -2.17 19.17 12.50
C ASP A 106 -2.42 20.19 13.62
N ILE A 107 -1.72 20.07 14.76
CA ILE A 107 -1.77 21.09 15.84
C ILE A 107 -0.81 22.27 15.62
N GLY A 108 -0.06 22.29 14.52
CA GLY A 108 0.90 23.35 14.19
C GLY A 108 2.18 23.37 15.04
N ALA A 109 2.51 22.27 15.73
CA ALA A 109 3.70 22.14 16.57
C ALA A 109 4.97 21.79 15.76
N TYR A 110 4.83 21.30 14.53
CA TYR A 110 5.94 21.02 13.62
C TYR A 110 6.67 22.31 13.20
N LYS A 111 8.00 22.29 13.27
CA LYS A 111 8.89 23.39 12.83
C LYS A 111 9.92 22.89 11.83
N LYS A 112 9.87 23.42 10.60
CA LYS A 112 10.85 23.15 9.55
C LYS A 112 12.27 23.48 10.02
N GLY A 113 13.25 22.65 9.66
CA GLY A 113 14.66 22.77 10.00
C GLY A 113 15.08 21.97 11.23
N GLY A 114 14.13 21.51 12.05
CA GLY A 114 14.41 20.71 13.25
C GLY A 114 14.75 19.25 12.94
N ASN A 115 14.26 18.72 11.82
CA ASN A 115 14.52 17.34 11.41
C ASN A 115 14.57 17.26 9.87
N PRO A 116 15.77 17.29 9.26
CA PRO A 116 15.91 17.28 7.81
C PRO A 116 15.23 16.10 7.11
N LYS A 117 15.12 14.94 7.78
CA LYS A 117 14.44 13.76 7.23
C LYS A 117 12.92 13.97 7.20
N LEU A 118 12.35 14.47 8.28
CA LEU A 118 10.91 14.77 8.35
C LEU A 118 10.56 15.95 7.43
N ASP A 119 11.40 16.97 7.37
CA ASP A 119 11.21 18.10 6.47
C ASP A 119 11.12 17.64 5.02
N ARG A 120 12.05 16.78 4.60
CA ARG A 120 12.04 16.16 3.27
C ARG A 120 10.81 15.27 3.06
N ALA A 121 10.42 14.50 4.08
CA ALA A 121 9.25 13.63 3.98
C ALA A 121 7.96 14.43 3.78
N ILE A 122 7.78 15.52 4.51
CA ILE A 122 6.63 16.44 4.37
C ILE A 122 6.59 17.09 2.99
N GLU A 123 7.75 17.40 2.41
CA GLU A 123 7.83 17.94 1.05
C GLU A 123 7.49 16.90 -0.03
N LEU A 124 7.91 15.65 0.17
CA LEU A 124 7.73 14.57 -0.80
C LEU A 124 6.36 13.90 -0.74
N GLU A 125 5.74 13.80 0.43
CA GLU A 125 4.50 13.05 0.61
C GLU A 125 3.37 13.47 -0.34
N PRO A 126 3.09 14.76 -0.57
CA PRO A 126 2.03 15.16 -1.50
C PRO A 126 2.31 14.72 -2.95
N ARG A 127 3.59 14.65 -3.34
CA ARG A 127 4.01 14.21 -4.68
C ARG A 127 3.93 12.70 -4.83
N ILE A 128 4.20 11.95 -3.78
CA ILE A 128 4.02 10.50 -3.77
C ILE A 128 2.53 10.18 -3.81
N THR A 129 1.73 10.84 -2.98
CA THR A 129 0.29 10.63 -2.89
C THR A 129 -0.42 10.95 -4.20
N SER A 130 0.04 11.95 -4.96
CA SER A 130 -0.52 12.23 -6.29
C SER A 130 -0.30 11.11 -7.31
N VAL A 131 0.76 10.30 -7.18
CA VAL A 131 1.00 9.13 -8.04
C VAL A 131 0.02 7.99 -7.73
N PHE A 132 -0.48 7.92 -6.49
CA PHE A 132 -1.44 6.88 -6.08
C PHE A 132 -2.89 7.22 -6.41
N ILE A 133 -3.19 8.48 -6.72
CA ILE A 133 -4.53 8.90 -7.14
C ILE A 133 -4.71 8.53 -8.62
N GLN A 134 -5.75 7.76 -8.92
CA GLN A 134 -6.04 7.30 -10.27
C GLN A 134 -7.54 7.29 -10.56
N ASP A 135 -7.92 7.89 -11.68
CA ASP A 135 -9.28 7.80 -12.23
C ASP A 135 -9.53 6.42 -12.87
N GLN A 136 -10.77 5.92 -12.81
CA GLN A 136 -11.12 4.61 -13.34
C GLN A 136 -10.90 4.47 -14.85
N ALA A 137 -11.02 5.57 -15.61
CA ALA A 137 -10.77 5.58 -17.05
C ALA A 137 -9.29 5.76 -17.39
N HIS A 138 -8.45 6.14 -16.42
CA HIS A 138 -7.02 6.33 -16.64
C HIS A 138 -6.28 4.99 -16.53
N ILE A 139 -5.60 4.59 -17.61
CA ILE A 139 -4.77 3.39 -17.64
C ILE A 139 -3.31 3.83 -17.56
N SER A 140 -2.56 3.22 -16.63
CA SER A 140 -1.11 3.37 -16.52
C SER A 140 -0.44 2.01 -16.73
N SER A 141 0.63 1.99 -17.54
CA SER A 141 1.52 0.83 -17.61
C SER A 141 2.38 0.71 -16.33
N PRO A 142 2.94 -0.48 -16.04
CA PRO A 142 3.89 -0.63 -14.95
C PRO A 142 5.11 0.29 -15.08
N ASP A 143 5.63 0.48 -16.29
CA ASP A 143 6.81 1.32 -16.54
C ASP A 143 6.52 2.80 -16.25
N GLU A 144 5.33 3.29 -16.64
CA GLU A 144 4.88 4.64 -16.31
C GLU A 144 4.70 4.81 -14.80
N ALA A 145 4.12 3.83 -14.10
CA ALA A 145 3.95 3.88 -12.66
C ALA A 145 5.30 3.99 -11.92
N TRP A 146 6.29 3.16 -12.32
CA TRP A 146 7.63 3.23 -11.75
C TRP A 146 8.34 4.55 -12.05
N LYS A 147 8.21 5.05 -13.28
CA LYS A 147 8.76 6.34 -13.69
C LYS A 147 8.16 7.49 -12.87
N ASN A 148 6.84 7.54 -12.75
CA ASN A 148 6.14 8.58 -12.00
C ASN A 148 6.52 8.56 -10.52
N LEU A 149 6.60 7.36 -9.92
CA LEU A 149 7.03 7.22 -8.53
C LEU A 149 8.49 7.64 -8.32
N THR A 150 9.38 7.32 -9.26
CA THR A 150 10.78 7.77 -9.23
C THR A 150 10.85 9.30 -9.29
N GLN A 151 10.13 9.91 -10.23
CA GLN A 151 10.07 11.36 -10.39
C GLN A 151 9.46 12.07 -9.17
N ALA A 152 8.48 11.44 -8.50
CA ALA A 152 7.93 11.97 -7.26
C ALA A 152 8.96 12.07 -6.13
N MET A 153 9.95 11.17 -6.12
CA MET A 153 11.01 11.10 -5.10
C MET A 153 12.20 12.04 -5.36
N GLU A 154 12.32 12.60 -6.56
CA GLU A 154 13.35 13.58 -6.93
C GLU A 154 12.97 14.96 -6.37
N VAL A 155 13.62 15.41 -5.29
CA VAL A 155 13.52 16.80 -4.81
C VAL A 155 14.23 17.70 -5.82
N GLY A 156 13.62 18.85 -6.15
CA GLY A 156 14.23 19.85 -7.03
C GLY A 156 15.64 20.20 -6.57
N SER A 157 16.57 20.18 -7.53
CA SER A 157 17.98 20.59 -7.34
C SER A 157 18.09 22.05 -6.94
#